data_AF-A0A2V6D9Q0-F1
#
_entry.id   AF-A0A2V6D9Q0-F1
#
_cell.length_a   1.000
_cell.length_b   1.000
_cell.length_c   1.000
_cell.angle_alpha   90.00
_cell.angle_beta   90.00
_cell.angle_gamma   90.00
#
_symmetry.space_group_name_H-M   'P 1'
#
loop_
_entity.id
_entity.type
_entity.pdbx_description
1 polymer ?
#
loop_
_entity_poly.entity_id
_entity_poly.type
_entity_poly.pdbx_seq_one_letter_code
_entity_poly.pdbx_strand_id
1 'polypeptide(L)' 'LRGPLKAEGLLRRDPRMKERKKSGQPGARKRFQFSKR' A
#
# COMPACT_ATOMS: atom_id res chain seq x y z
N LEU A 1 10.23 -29.41 8.91
CA LEU A 1 10.25 -27.96 9.26
C LEU A 1 9.72 -27.06 8.14
N ARG A 2 10.15 -27.21 6.88
CA ARG A 2 9.70 -26.33 5.77
C ARG A 2 8.19 -26.40 5.47
N GLY A 3 7.55 -27.58 5.63
CA GLY A 3 6.11 -27.77 5.39
C GLY A 3 5.21 -26.87 6.26
N PRO A 4 5.30 -26.97 7.60
CA PRO A 4 4.54 -26.11 8.52
C PRO A 4 4.72 -24.61 8.25
N LEU A 5 5.97 -24.15 8.09
CA LEU A 5 6.28 -22.72 7.86
C LEU A 5 5.72 -22.17 6.54
N LYS A 6 5.59 -23.04 5.52
CA LYS A 6 4.99 -22.66 4.24
C LYS A 6 3.46 -22.58 4.34
N ALA A 7 2.84 -23.47 5.10
CA ALA A 7 1.39 -23.47 5.34
C ALA A 7 0.96 -22.21 6.11
N GLU A 8 1.75 -21.79 7.10
CA GLU A 8 1.52 -20.59 7.91
C GLU A 8 1.96 -19.29 7.21
N GLY A 9 2.57 -19.36 6.03
CA GLY A 9 2.93 -18.18 5.23
C GLY A 9 4.17 -17.40 5.71
N LEU A 10 4.90 -17.92 6.71
CA LEU A 10 6.07 -17.28 7.33
C LEU A 10 7.31 -17.19 6.44
N LEU A 11 7.28 -17.84 5.27
CA LEU A 11 8.38 -17.85 4.31
C LEU A 11 8.27 -16.73 3.24
N ARG A 12 7.16 -15.98 3.21
CA ARG A 12 6.95 -14.91 2.22
C ARG A 12 7.39 -13.56 2.77
N ARG A 13 8.17 -12.82 1.97
CA ARG A 13 8.42 -11.40 2.24
C ARG A 13 7.22 -10.59 1.81
N ASP A 14 6.85 -9.60 2.60
CA ASP A 14 5.86 -8.60 2.22
C ASP A 14 6.45 -7.61 1.19
N PRO A 15 5.93 -7.56 -0.05
CA PRO A 15 6.41 -6.63 -1.07
C PRO A 15 5.79 -5.22 -0.95
N ARG A 16 4.85 -5.00 -0.01
CA ARG A 16 4.14 -3.72 0.11
C ARG A 16 5.14 -2.61 0.43
N MET A 17 5.02 -1.51 -0.32
CA MET A 17 5.80 -0.29 -0.12
C MET A 17 4.89 0.93 -0.09
N LYS A 18 5.37 2.01 0.54
CA LYS A 18 4.63 3.27 0.61
C LYS A 18 4.53 3.90 -0.77
N GLU A 19 3.30 4.20 -1.20
CA GLU A 19 3.06 4.88 -2.48
C GLU A 19 3.58 6.32 -2.48
N ARG A 20 4.08 6.77 -3.63
CA ARG A 20 4.59 8.13 -3.83
C ARG A 20 3.45 9.16 -3.87
N LYS A 21 3.71 10.36 -3.35
CA LYS A 21 2.83 11.52 -3.51
C LYS A 21 2.80 12.01 -4.97
N LYS A 22 1.61 12.22 -5.51
CA LYS A 22 1.40 12.80 -6.86
C LYS A 22 1.22 14.32 -6.76
N SER A 23 1.70 15.06 -7.75
CA SER A 23 1.48 16.51 -7.84
C SER A 23 -0.02 16.82 -7.92
N GLY A 24 -0.45 17.91 -7.29
CA GLY A 24 -1.87 18.26 -7.18
C GLY A 24 -2.66 17.43 -6.17
N GLN A 25 -2.02 16.52 -5.41
CA GLN A 25 -2.66 15.75 -4.36
C GLN A 25 -1.98 15.99 -3.00
N PRO A 26 -2.74 16.11 -1.89
CA PRO A 26 -2.18 16.22 -0.55
C PRO A 26 -1.51 14.92 -0.06
N GLY A 27 -1.86 13.77 -0.61
CA GLY A 27 -1.24 12.47 -0.30
C GLY A 27 -1.15 11.56 -1.53
N ALA A 28 -0.76 10.30 -1.36
CA ALA A 28 -0.63 9.36 -2.48
C ALA A 28 -1.96 9.13 -3.23
N ARG A 29 -3.08 9.19 -2.50
CA ARG A 29 -4.45 9.02 -3.04
C ARG A 29 -5.47 10.02 -2.50
N LYS A 30 -5.11 10.85 -1.52
CA LYS A 30 -6.02 11.85 -0.92
C LYS A 30 -6.30 12.96 -1.94
N ARG A 31 -7.55 13.42 -2.02
CA ARG A 31 -7.98 14.52 -2.92
C ARG A 31 -8.45 15.73 -2.10
N PHE A 32 -8.41 16.90 -2.71
CA PHE A 32 -9.05 18.10 -2.16
C PHE A 32 -10.57 18.02 -2.38
N GLN A 33 -11.34 18.71 -1.54
CA GLN A 33 -12.78 18.87 -1.76
C GLN A 33 -12.99 19.77 -2.97
N PHE A 34 -13.88 19.36 -3.88
CA PHE A 34 -14.27 20.17 -5.02
C PHE A 34 -15.47 21.05 -4.64
N SER A 35 -15.40 22.35 -4.96
CA SER A 35 -16.55 23.25 -4.93
C SER A 35 -16.90 23.66 -6.37
N LYS A 36 -18.17 23.49 -6.75
CA LYS A 36 -18.69 23.96 -8.04
C LYS A 36 -19.05 25.44 -7.92
N ARG A 37 -18.82 26.20 -9.00
CA ARG A 37 -19.34 27.56 -9.19
C ARG A 37 -20.49 27.52 -10.17
#